data_AF-A0AAU9W4G5-F1
#
_entry.id   AF-A0AAU9W4G5-F1
#
_cell.length_a   1.000
_cell.length_b   1.000
_cell.length_c   1.000
_cell.angle_alpha   90.00
_cell.angle_beta   90.00
_cell.angle_gamma   90.00
#
_symmetry.space_group_name_H-M   'P 1'
#
loop_
_entity.id
_entity.type
_entity.pdbx_description
1 polymer ?
#
loop_
_entity_poly.entity_id
_entity_poly.type
_entity_poly.pdbx_seq_one_letter_code
_entity_poly.pdbx_strand_id
1 'polypeptide(L)'
;KRLNSDLEEYTVPKSAKIMPTELEFNFNENLDNHLHAVSQALQANIYTTVDLKVKVIIKEENKNPIVQDTKTRYKCDTLVADETGCAKLVLWENTINQVARGKSYHFKNVTVRIFDDEKYLNTNESTTVEEIDDIQNINVDAPEIKNNLLKVKLVRVNIKKSPSCLACNHTFPTKEQQAPDEEEITCTNCNIATLTSFCNTKMVAQIIVKTTTQESDTYTCFNDGIESFLKNVK
;
A
#
# COMPACT_ATOMS: atom_id res chain seq x y z
N LYS A 1 29.12 8.16 -38.05
CA LYS A 1 27.84 7.70 -38.64
C LYS A 1 26.72 8.15 -37.71
N ARG A 2 26.04 9.25 -38.02
CA ARG A 2 24.83 9.69 -37.28
C ARG A 2 23.67 8.83 -37.79
N LEU A 3 22.96 8.15 -36.88
CA LEU A 3 21.67 7.55 -37.20
C LEU A 3 20.66 8.69 -37.39
N ASN A 4 20.13 8.82 -38.61
CA ASN A 4 18.89 9.57 -38.85
C ASN A 4 17.76 8.74 -38.22
N SER A 5 17.01 9.34 -37.29
CA SER A 5 15.66 8.89 -36.99
C SER A 5 14.73 9.52 -38.02
N ASP A 6 14.05 8.70 -38.81
CA ASP A 6 13.05 9.12 -39.77
C ASP A 6 11.84 9.72 -39.03
N LEU A 7 11.91 11.02 -38.74
CA LEU A 7 10.74 11.82 -38.38
C LEU A 7 10.06 12.19 -39.70
N GLU A 8 9.06 11.40 -40.10
CA GLU A 8 8.17 11.78 -41.19
C GLU A 8 7.35 12.98 -40.74
N GLU A 9 7.73 14.17 -41.23
CA GLU A 9 6.99 15.40 -40.99
C GLU A 9 5.87 15.54 -42.02
N TYR A 10 4.63 15.51 -41.56
CA TYR A 10 3.45 15.63 -42.41
C TYR A 10 2.94 17.09 -42.39
N THR A 11 2.95 17.74 -43.55
CA THR A 11 2.40 19.10 -43.71
C THR A 11 1.01 19.04 -44.31
N VAL A 12 0.01 19.56 -43.58
CA VAL A 12 -1.37 19.65 -44.07
C VAL A 12 -1.58 21.00 -44.78
N PRO A 13 -1.94 21.01 -46.07
CA PRO A 13 -2.15 22.26 -46.81
C PRO A 13 -3.40 23.00 -46.31
N LYS A 14 -3.39 24.34 -46.39
CA LYS A 14 -4.50 25.21 -45.91
C LYS A 14 -5.86 24.92 -46.55
N SER A 15 -5.88 24.29 -47.73
CA SER A 15 -7.09 23.90 -48.45
C SER A 15 -7.62 22.51 -48.07
N ALA A 16 -6.92 21.78 -47.21
CA ALA A 16 -7.35 20.46 -46.77
C ALA A 16 -8.63 20.57 -45.93
N LYS A 17 -9.57 19.67 -46.19
CA LYS A 17 -10.78 19.50 -45.39
C LYS A 17 -10.61 18.24 -44.56
N ILE A 18 -10.57 18.39 -43.23
CA ILE A 18 -10.56 17.24 -42.31
C ILE A 18 -12.00 16.74 -42.21
N MET A 19 -12.23 15.50 -42.60
CA MET A 19 -13.54 14.86 -42.52
C MET A 19 -13.53 13.79 -41.43
N PRO A 20 -14.45 13.84 -40.45
CA PRO A 20 -14.64 12.74 -39.52
C PRO A 20 -14.99 11.47 -40.30
N THR A 21 -14.22 10.41 -40.08
CA THR A 21 -14.50 9.09 -40.65
C THR A 21 -14.72 8.14 -39.47
N GLU A 22 -15.86 7.47 -39.44
CA GLU A 22 -16.07 6.34 -38.53
C GLU A 22 -15.39 5.12 -39.15
N LEU A 23 -14.31 4.67 -38.52
CA LEU A 23 -13.61 3.43 -38.86
C LEU A 23 -14.05 2.36 -37.87
N GLU A 24 -14.57 1.25 -38.37
CA GLU A 24 -14.75 0.04 -37.55
C GLU A 24 -13.37 -0.59 -37.35
N PHE A 25 -12.81 -0.39 -36.16
CA PHE A 25 -11.66 -1.15 -35.71
C PHE A 25 -12.09 -2.09 -34.57
N ASN A 26 -11.59 -3.32 -34.60
CA ASN A 26 -11.74 -4.21 -33.46
C ASN A 26 -10.89 -3.66 -32.31
N PHE A 27 -11.48 -3.51 -31.12
CA PHE A 27 -10.73 -3.18 -29.92
C PHE A 27 -9.66 -4.25 -29.70
N ASN A 28 -8.40 -3.85 -29.78
CA ASN A 28 -7.27 -4.74 -29.54
C ASN A 28 -6.87 -4.62 -28.07
N GLU A 29 -7.40 -5.52 -27.22
CA GLU A 29 -7.05 -5.62 -25.80
C GLU A 29 -5.53 -5.70 -25.55
N ASN A 30 -4.75 -6.22 -26.51
CA ASN A 30 -3.29 -6.30 -26.36
C ASN A 30 -2.57 -4.97 -26.63
N LEU A 31 -3.21 -3.98 -27.28
CA LEU A 31 -2.62 -2.64 -27.48
C LEU A 31 -2.79 -1.74 -26.26
N ASP A 32 -3.72 -2.09 -25.36
CA ASP A 32 -4.10 -1.32 -24.17
C ASP A 32 -3.54 -1.96 -22.88
N ASN A 33 -2.55 -2.85 -23.00
CA ASN A 33 -1.93 -3.46 -21.83
C ASN A 33 -0.99 -2.46 -21.14
N HIS A 34 -1.59 -1.55 -20.38
CA HIS A 34 -0.91 -0.61 -19.51
C HIS A 34 -0.38 -1.28 -18.24
N LEU A 35 -0.57 -2.59 -18.03
CA LEU A 35 -0.08 -3.29 -16.84
C LEU A 35 1.44 -3.43 -16.87
N HIS A 36 2.10 -2.77 -15.92
CA HIS A 36 3.53 -2.82 -15.72
C HIS A 36 3.85 -3.53 -14.39
N ALA A 37 5.02 -4.16 -14.33
CA ALA A 37 5.69 -4.41 -13.07
C ALA A 37 6.33 -3.11 -12.55
N VAL A 38 6.61 -3.02 -11.26
CA VAL A 38 7.19 -1.82 -10.61
C VAL A 38 8.50 -1.41 -11.29
N SER A 39 9.39 -2.36 -11.56
CA SER A 39 10.65 -2.10 -12.27
C SER A 39 10.44 -1.49 -13.66
N GLN A 40 9.44 -1.95 -14.41
CA GLN A 40 9.11 -1.44 -15.74
C GLN A 40 8.49 -0.03 -15.65
N ALA A 41 7.61 0.19 -14.67
CA ALA A 41 7.00 1.50 -14.44
C ALA A 41 8.05 2.57 -14.09
N LEU A 42 9.08 2.24 -13.32
CA LEU A 42 10.19 3.15 -13.03
C LEU A 42 11.10 3.38 -14.25
N GLN A 43 11.15 2.45 -15.20
CA GLN A 43 11.90 2.65 -16.46
C GLN A 43 11.11 3.45 -17.49
N ALA A 44 9.77 3.47 -17.41
CA ALA A 44 8.90 4.17 -18.33
C ALA A 44 9.16 5.69 -18.39
N ASN A 45 8.74 6.32 -19.48
CA ASN A 45 8.94 7.74 -19.71
C ASN A 45 8.18 8.57 -18.67
N ILE A 46 8.72 9.75 -18.34
CA ILE A 46 8.03 10.66 -17.42
C ILE A 46 6.70 11.09 -18.06
N TYR A 47 5.66 11.25 -17.25
CA TYR A 47 4.28 11.57 -17.64
C TYR A 47 3.51 10.47 -18.37
N THR A 48 4.08 9.27 -18.56
CA THR A 48 3.28 8.14 -19.05
C THR A 48 2.40 7.58 -17.94
N THR A 49 1.27 7.03 -18.34
CA THR A 49 0.31 6.37 -17.46
C THR A 49 0.47 4.86 -17.54
N VAL A 50 0.49 4.22 -16.38
CA VAL A 50 0.69 2.78 -16.21
C VAL A 50 -0.31 2.22 -15.20
N ASP A 51 -0.65 0.96 -15.37
CA ASP A 51 -1.43 0.15 -14.44
C ASP A 51 -0.47 -0.73 -13.65
N LEU A 52 -0.78 -0.98 -12.38
CA LEU A 52 0.11 -1.63 -11.43
C LEU A 52 -0.68 -2.53 -10.48
N LYS A 53 -0.22 -3.77 -10.32
CA LYS A 53 -0.67 -4.67 -9.24
C LYS A 53 0.39 -4.75 -8.18
N VAL A 54 0.15 -4.13 -7.02
CA VAL A 54 1.17 -3.93 -6.00
C VAL A 54 0.60 -4.07 -4.59
N LYS A 55 1.46 -4.45 -3.64
CA LYS A 55 1.16 -4.47 -2.21
C LYS A 55 1.64 -3.20 -1.55
N VAL A 56 0.82 -2.63 -0.68
CA VAL A 56 1.14 -1.40 0.05
C VAL A 56 1.93 -1.77 1.30
N ILE A 57 3.21 -1.42 1.34
CA ILE A 57 4.13 -1.79 2.42
C ILE A 57 4.12 -0.76 3.53
N ILE A 58 4.25 0.51 3.14
CA ILE A 58 4.25 1.66 4.04
C ILE A 58 3.18 2.63 3.55
N LYS A 59 2.35 3.08 4.48
CA LYS A 59 1.41 4.17 4.27
C LYS A 59 1.41 5.01 5.54
N GLU A 60 1.65 6.31 5.40
CA GLU A 60 1.51 7.24 6.51
C GLU A 60 0.03 7.37 6.92
N GLU A 61 -0.22 7.46 8.23
CA GLU A 61 -1.58 7.67 8.76
C GLU A 61 -2.05 9.11 8.52
N ASN A 62 -1.12 10.06 8.57
CA ASN A 62 -1.41 11.47 8.40
C ASN A 62 -1.49 11.83 6.92
N LYS A 63 -2.51 12.64 6.58
CA LYS A 63 -2.59 13.27 5.26
C LYS A 63 -1.79 14.56 5.29
N ASN A 64 -0.91 14.74 4.32
CA ASN A 64 -0.11 15.95 4.16
C ASN A 64 -0.94 17.00 3.39
N PRO A 65 -1.30 18.14 4.01
CA PRO A 65 -2.02 19.21 3.33
C PRO A 65 -1.08 19.98 2.39
N ILE A 66 -1.56 20.26 1.18
CA ILE A 66 -0.92 21.12 0.19
C ILE A 66 -1.90 22.21 -0.16
N VAL A 67 -1.52 23.46 0.06
CA VAL A 67 -2.33 24.63 -0.32
C VAL A 67 -1.86 25.12 -1.67
N GLN A 68 -2.74 25.05 -2.67
CA GLN A 68 -2.48 25.59 -4.02
C GLN A 68 -3.70 26.40 -4.45
N ASP A 69 -3.51 27.65 -4.88
CA ASP A 69 -4.56 28.54 -5.38
C ASP A 69 -5.81 28.60 -4.48
N THR A 70 -5.61 28.79 -3.17
CA THR A 70 -6.66 28.85 -2.12
C THR A 70 -7.41 27.55 -1.83
N LYS A 71 -7.13 26.46 -2.55
CA LYS A 71 -7.71 25.13 -2.30
C LYS A 71 -6.69 24.24 -1.61
N THR A 72 -7.05 23.74 -0.43
CA THR A 72 -6.28 22.70 0.26
C THR A 72 -6.56 21.36 -0.40
N ARG A 73 -5.49 20.70 -0.84
CA ARG A 73 -5.48 19.31 -1.30
C ARG A 73 -4.70 18.45 -0.34
N TYR A 74 -4.99 17.16 -0.32
CA TYR A 74 -4.31 16.22 0.56
C TYR A 74 -3.57 15.18 -0.25
N LYS A 75 -2.33 14.90 0.15
CA LYS A 75 -1.55 13.78 -0.35
C LYS A 75 -1.10 12.85 0.78
N CYS A 76 -0.80 11.61 0.43
CA CYS A 76 -0.14 10.65 1.30
C CYS A 76 0.97 9.98 0.51
N ASP A 77 2.20 10.04 1.01
CA ASP A 77 3.31 9.32 0.42
C ASP A 77 3.21 7.86 0.90
N THR A 78 3.32 6.91 -0.02
CA THR A 78 3.24 5.48 0.26
C THR A 78 4.38 4.75 -0.45
N LEU A 79 4.67 3.55 0.04
CA LEU A 79 5.61 2.63 -0.57
C LEU A 79 4.86 1.39 -1.01
N VAL A 80 4.96 1.08 -2.28
CA VAL A 80 4.33 -0.10 -2.89
C VAL A 80 5.38 -1.04 -3.45
N ALA A 81 5.10 -2.33 -3.45
CA ALA A 81 6.03 -3.36 -3.92
C ALA A 81 5.32 -4.48 -4.69
N ASP A 82 6.04 -5.04 -5.65
CA ASP A 82 5.75 -6.32 -6.30
C ASP A 82 7.03 -7.19 -6.29
N GLU A 83 7.03 -8.32 -7.00
CA GLU A 83 8.20 -9.20 -7.06
C GLU A 83 9.43 -8.58 -7.72
N THR A 84 9.25 -7.55 -8.54
CA THR A 84 10.33 -6.91 -9.31
C THR A 84 11.01 -5.78 -8.55
N GLY A 85 10.32 -5.19 -7.58
CA GLY A 85 10.87 -4.16 -6.72
C GLY A 85 9.79 -3.37 -6.01
N CYS A 86 10.16 -2.14 -5.65
CA CYS A 86 9.31 -1.25 -4.91
C CYS A 86 9.52 0.18 -5.38
N ALA A 87 8.48 0.99 -5.20
CA ALA A 87 8.43 2.37 -5.66
C ALA A 87 7.64 3.23 -4.68
N LYS A 88 8.06 4.49 -4.58
CA LYS A 88 7.22 5.54 -4.00
C LYS A 88 5.97 5.75 -4.83
N LEU A 89 4.80 5.69 -4.20
CA LEU A 89 3.50 6.02 -4.77
C LEU A 89 2.85 7.14 -3.95
N VAL A 90 2.55 8.26 -4.58
CA VAL A 90 1.84 9.39 -3.96
C VAL A 90 0.35 9.26 -4.26
N LEU A 91 -0.43 9.05 -3.19
CA LEU A 91 -1.90 9.00 -3.22
C LEU A 91 -2.47 10.41 -2.99
N TRP A 92 -3.52 10.77 -3.73
CA TRP A 92 -4.20 12.06 -3.62
C TRP A 92 -5.68 11.91 -3.26
N GLU A 93 -6.17 12.82 -2.41
CA GLU A 93 -7.60 12.96 -2.11
C GLU A 93 -8.28 11.65 -1.71
N ASN A 94 -9.28 11.22 -2.49
CA ASN A 94 -10.10 10.05 -2.22
C ASN A 94 -9.32 8.73 -2.31
N THR A 95 -8.26 8.66 -3.12
CA THR A 95 -7.44 7.43 -3.22
C THR A 95 -6.72 7.11 -1.92
N ILE A 96 -6.44 8.12 -1.07
CA ILE A 96 -5.81 7.92 0.24
C ILE A 96 -6.66 7.02 1.15
N ASN A 97 -7.99 7.19 1.10
CA ASN A 97 -8.93 6.45 1.96
C ASN A 97 -9.30 5.07 1.39
N GLN A 98 -9.08 4.83 0.10
CA GLN A 98 -9.36 3.54 -0.55
C GLN A 98 -8.27 2.49 -0.29
N VAL A 99 -7.09 2.95 0.14
CA VAL A 99 -5.88 2.15 0.23
C VAL A 99 -5.47 1.97 1.69
N ALA A 100 -5.26 0.73 2.11
CA ALA A 100 -4.78 0.38 3.44
C ALA A 100 -3.40 -0.30 3.38
N ARG A 101 -2.62 -0.10 4.44
CA ARG A 101 -1.32 -0.77 4.61
C ARG A 101 -1.51 -2.30 4.67
N GLY A 102 -0.59 -3.03 4.05
CA GLY A 102 -0.56 -4.49 4.06
C GLY A 102 -1.52 -5.17 3.10
N LYS A 103 -2.36 -4.40 2.39
CA LYS A 103 -3.27 -4.91 1.35
C LYS A 103 -2.68 -4.75 -0.04
N SER A 104 -3.22 -5.52 -0.98
CA SER A 104 -2.81 -5.53 -2.38
C SER A 104 -3.88 -4.90 -3.26
N TYR A 105 -3.45 -4.11 -4.24
CA TYR A 105 -4.34 -3.32 -5.10
C TYR A 105 -3.90 -3.36 -6.54
N HIS A 106 -4.88 -3.29 -7.44
CA HIS A 106 -4.70 -2.95 -8.83
C HIS A 106 -5.01 -1.47 -9.01
N PHE A 107 -3.97 -0.68 -9.20
CA PHE A 107 -4.08 0.72 -9.58
C PHE A 107 -4.10 0.81 -11.09
N LYS A 108 -5.08 1.51 -11.66
CA LYS A 108 -5.10 1.81 -13.09
C LYS A 108 -4.82 3.29 -13.31
N ASN A 109 -4.12 3.59 -14.38
CA ASN A 109 -3.84 4.95 -14.84
C ASN A 109 -3.10 5.79 -13.79
N VAL A 110 -1.97 5.26 -13.29
CA VAL A 110 -1.04 5.96 -12.41
C VAL A 110 0.03 6.64 -13.26
N THR A 111 0.36 7.89 -12.94
CA THR A 111 1.34 8.65 -13.73
C THR A 111 2.75 8.49 -13.17
N VAL A 112 3.72 8.23 -14.04
CA VAL A 112 5.15 8.27 -13.71
C VAL A 112 5.60 9.73 -13.63
N ARG A 113 6.18 10.13 -12.51
CA ARG A 113 6.74 11.47 -12.26
C ARG A 113 8.18 11.37 -11.81
N ILE A 114 8.88 12.50 -11.79
CA ILE A 114 10.25 12.61 -11.30
C ILE A 114 10.36 13.79 -10.35
N PHE A 115 11.11 13.61 -9.26
CA PHE A 115 11.48 14.67 -8.34
C PHE A 115 12.86 14.35 -7.77
N ASP A 116 13.76 15.35 -7.77
CA ASP A 116 15.15 15.19 -7.30
C ASP A 116 15.87 14.00 -7.97
N ASP A 117 15.73 13.89 -9.29
CA ASP A 117 16.23 12.80 -10.14
C ASP A 117 15.71 11.38 -9.80
N GLU A 118 14.78 11.26 -8.85
CA GLU A 118 14.13 9.99 -8.49
C GLU A 118 12.73 9.91 -9.12
N LYS A 119 12.47 8.82 -9.86
CA LYS A 119 11.15 8.57 -10.42
C LYS A 119 10.23 7.98 -9.36
N TYR A 120 8.98 8.42 -9.38
CA TYR A 120 7.94 7.95 -8.48
C TYR A 120 6.59 7.87 -9.21
N LEU A 121 5.66 7.20 -8.58
CA LEU A 121 4.31 6.98 -9.11
C LEU A 121 3.35 7.95 -8.45
N ASN A 122 2.38 8.45 -9.20
CA ASN A 122 1.47 9.49 -8.72
C ASN A 122 0.05 9.22 -9.20
N THR A 123 -0.90 9.11 -8.27
CA THR A 123 -2.32 9.03 -8.64
C THR A 123 -2.79 10.36 -9.23
N ASN A 124 -3.71 10.29 -10.17
CA ASN A 124 -4.34 11.44 -10.82
C ASN A 124 -5.87 11.34 -10.72
N GLU A 125 -6.59 12.30 -11.30
CA GLU A 125 -8.05 12.39 -11.24
C GLU A 125 -8.76 11.21 -11.93
N SER A 126 -8.07 10.54 -12.85
CA SER A 126 -8.55 9.38 -13.61
C SER A 126 -8.02 8.04 -13.08
N THR A 127 -7.28 8.04 -11.97
CA THR A 127 -6.80 6.80 -11.33
C THR A 127 -7.96 6.06 -10.68
N THR A 128 -8.06 4.76 -10.97
CA THR A 128 -8.98 3.85 -10.27
C THR A 128 -8.18 2.85 -9.44
N VAL A 129 -8.77 2.40 -8.33
CA VAL A 129 -8.13 1.49 -7.38
C VAL A 129 -9.09 0.34 -7.08
N GLU A 130 -8.63 -0.89 -7.31
CA GLU A 130 -9.37 -2.11 -7.02
C GLU A 130 -8.57 -2.96 -6.03
N GLU A 131 -9.17 -3.36 -4.90
CA GLU A 131 -8.53 -4.32 -3.98
C GLU A 131 -8.46 -5.69 -4.65
N ILE A 132 -7.32 -6.37 -4.54
CA ILE A 132 -7.07 -7.68 -5.14
C ILE A 132 -6.55 -8.66 -4.09
N ASP A 133 -6.41 -9.93 -4.49
CA ASP A 133 -5.80 -10.97 -3.66
C ASP A 133 -4.38 -10.59 -3.24
N ASP A 134 -4.00 -11.08 -2.06
CA ASP A 134 -2.74 -10.69 -1.42
C ASP A 134 -1.52 -11.18 -2.19
N ILE A 135 -0.68 -10.23 -2.63
CA ILE A 135 0.61 -10.50 -3.27
C ILE A 135 1.59 -10.97 -2.19
N GLN A 136 1.96 -12.25 -2.25
CA GLN A 136 2.87 -12.87 -1.27
C GLN A 136 4.35 -12.52 -1.56
N ASN A 137 4.74 -12.53 -2.84
CA ASN A 137 6.12 -12.35 -3.24
C ASN A 137 6.38 -10.86 -3.54
N ILE A 138 6.99 -10.16 -2.59
CA ILE A 138 7.36 -8.75 -2.72
C ILE A 138 8.85 -8.56 -2.55
N ASN A 139 9.45 -7.76 -3.42
CA ASN A 139 10.83 -7.34 -3.35
C ASN A 139 10.89 -5.96 -2.71
N VAL A 140 11.49 -5.91 -1.51
CA VAL A 140 11.65 -4.69 -0.71
C VAL A 140 13.10 -4.17 -0.70
N ASP A 141 13.95 -4.61 -1.64
CA ASP A 141 15.33 -4.14 -1.76
C ASP A 141 15.44 -2.81 -2.55
N ALA A 142 14.71 -1.74 -2.15
CA ALA A 142 14.98 -0.37 -2.65
C ALA A 142 15.70 0.53 -1.64
N PRO A 143 16.52 1.48 -2.13
CA PRO A 143 17.23 2.46 -1.29
C PRO A 143 16.31 3.32 -0.43
N GLU A 144 15.17 3.75 -0.98
CA GLU A 144 14.15 4.58 -0.30
C GLU A 144 13.63 3.94 1.00
N ILE A 145 13.68 2.61 1.08
CA ILE A 145 13.24 1.84 2.24
C ILE A 145 14.39 1.58 3.22
N LYS A 146 15.65 1.66 2.78
CA LYS A 146 16.84 1.37 3.62
C LYS A 146 17.00 2.33 4.79
N ASN A 147 16.48 3.56 4.69
CA ASN A 147 16.57 4.53 5.78
C ASN A 147 15.60 4.23 6.96
N ASN A 148 14.56 3.41 6.74
CA ASN A 148 13.56 3.06 7.78
C ASN A 148 13.37 1.55 7.98
N LEU A 149 14.07 0.68 7.24
CA LEU A 149 14.07 -0.77 7.46
C LEU A 149 15.34 -1.22 8.16
N LEU A 150 15.15 -1.74 9.37
CA LEU A 150 16.19 -2.48 10.07
C LEU A 150 16.19 -3.92 9.56
N LYS A 151 17.22 -4.33 8.80
CA LYS A 151 17.45 -5.76 8.53
C LYS A 151 17.89 -6.41 9.83
N VAL A 152 17.04 -7.29 10.35
CA VAL A 152 17.20 -7.87 11.67
C VAL A 152 17.13 -9.39 11.64
N LYS A 153 17.87 -10.03 12.54
CA LYS A 153 17.68 -11.44 12.85
C LYS A 153 16.63 -11.55 13.96
N LEU A 154 15.50 -12.16 13.64
CA LEU A 154 14.48 -12.49 14.64
C LEU A 154 15.06 -13.48 15.66
N VAL A 155 15.07 -13.11 16.94
CA VAL A 155 15.56 -13.99 18.01
C VAL A 155 14.39 -14.69 18.69
N ARG A 156 13.35 -13.92 19.03
CA ARG A 156 12.20 -14.43 19.76
C ARG A 156 10.95 -13.62 19.43
N VAL A 157 9.82 -14.30 19.34
CA VAL A 157 8.51 -13.66 19.26
C VAL A 157 7.66 -14.20 20.40
N ASN A 158 7.01 -13.31 21.13
CA ASN A 158 6.06 -13.64 22.18
C ASN A 158 4.72 -12.97 21.87
N ILE A 159 3.69 -13.74 21.55
CA ILE A 159 2.37 -13.22 21.20
C ILE A 159 1.42 -13.48 22.37
N LYS A 160 0.86 -12.42 22.95
CA LYS A 160 -0.22 -12.52 23.95
C LYS A 160 -1.55 -12.23 23.26
N LYS A 161 -2.49 -13.15 23.41
CA LYS A 161 -3.87 -12.98 22.97
C LYS A 161 -4.76 -12.83 24.19
N SER A 162 -5.54 -11.77 24.24
CA SER A 162 -6.45 -11.49 25.35
C SER A 162 -7.79 -11.01 24.80
N PRO A 163 -8.92 -11.46 25.36
CA PRO A 163 -10.21 -10.90 25.01
C PRO A 163 -10.31 -9.45 25.50
N SER A 164 -11.10 -8.64 24.83
CA SER A 164 -11.29 -7.23 25.15
C SER A 164 -12.72 -6.78 24.90
N CYS A 165 -13.14 -5.76 25.65
CA CYS A 165 -14.48 -5.22 25.58
C CYS A 165 -14.76 -4.67 24.17
N LEU A 166 -15.90 -5.07 23.59
CA LEU A 166 -16.36 -4.60 22.28
C LEU A 166 -16.49 -3.07 22.22
N ALA A 167 -16.91 -2.43 23.33
CA ALA A 167 -17.21 -1.00 23.36
C ALA A 167 -15.99 -0.12 23.64
N CYS A 168 -15.20 -0.42 24.68
CA CYS A 168 -14.11 0.45 25.12
C CYS A 168 -12.71 -0.14 24.87
N ASN A 169 -12.63 -1.32 24.25
CA ASN A 169 -11.39 -2.01 23.96
C ASN A 169 -10.56 -2.33 25.23
N HIS A 170 -11.13 -2.29 26.43
CA HIS A 170 -10.42 -2.64 27.66
C HIS A 170 -10.12 -4.15 27.67
N THR A 171 -8.87 -4.52 27.94
CA THR A 171 -8.44 -5.92 27.95
C THR A 171 -8.96 -6.63 29.20
N PHE A 172 -9.58 -7.78 29.01
CA PHE A 172 -9.97 -8.63 30.15
C PHE A 172 -8.76 -9.43 30.65
N PRO A 173 -8.68 -9.72 31.97
CA PRO A 173 -7.64 -10.56 32.53
C PRO A 173 -7.62 -11.94 31.84
N THR A 174 -6.45 -12.41 31.45
CA THR A 174 -6.32 -13.68 30.73
C THR A 174 -6.39 -14.83 31.74
N LYS A 175 -7.56 -15.48 31.79
CA LYS A 175 -7.91 -16.75 32.47
C LYS A 175 -6.84 -17.36 33.41
N GLU A 176 -6.69 -16.78 34.59
CA GLU A 176 -6.48 -17.55 35.84
C GLU A 176 -7.66 -17.38 36.81
N GLN A 177 -8.63 -16.51 36.49
CA GLN A 177 -9.68 -16.09 37.43
C GLN A 177 -11.10 -16.04 36.84
N GLN A 178 -11.33 -16.54 35.63
CA GLN A 178 -12.68 -16.65 35.07
C GLN A 178 -13.05 -18.11 34.92
N ALA A 179 -14.16 -18.48 35.57
CA ALA A 179 -14.75 -19.80 35.45
C ALA A 179 -15.00 -20.12 33.96
N PRO A 180 -14.83 -21.37 33.53
CA PRO A 180 -14.90 -21.74 32.11
C PRO A 180 -16.23 -21.45 31.40
N ASP A 181 -17.31 -21.20 32.16
CA ASP A 181 -18.70 -21.28 31.70
C ASP A 181 -19.53 -19.97 31.82
N GLU A 182 -18.91 -18.81 32.09
CA GLU A 182 -19.66 -17.55 32.04
C GLU A 182 -19.83 -17.07 30.60
N GLU A 183 -21.03 -17.28 30.05
CA GLU A 183 -21.43 -16.83 28.70
C GLU A 183 -21.38 -15.31 28.55
N GLU A 184 -21.53 -14.57 29.65
CA GLU A 184 -21.57 -13.11 29.71
C GLU A 184 -20.43 -12.57 30.58
N ILE A 185 -19.74 -11.54 30.08
CA ILE A 185 -18.66 -10.84 30.77
C ILE A 185 -19.00 -9.35 30.90
N THR A 186 -18.85 -8.80 32.10
CA THR A 186 -19.03 -7.36 32.34
C THR A 186 -17.68 -6.64 32.32
N CYS A 187 -17.59 -5.59 31.51
CA CYS A 187 -16.38 -4.76 31.46
C CYS A 187 -16.25 -3.88 32.69
N THR A 188 -15.17 -4.02 33.45
CA THR A 188 -14.87 -3.19 34.63
C THR A 188 -14.60 -1.71 34.30
N ASN A 189 -14.30 -1.39 33.05
CA ASN A 189 -13.99 -0.02 32.63
C ASN A 189 -15.25 0.76 32.18
N CYS A 190 -16.12 0.15 31.38
CA CYS A 190 -17.33 0.82 30.88
C CYS A 190 -18.65 0.25 31.41
N ASN A 191 -18.60 -0.78 32.27
CA ASN A 191 -19.73 -1.47 32.88
C ASN A 191 -20.74 -2.08 31.89
N ILE A 192 -20.34 -2.25 30.62
CA ILE A 192 -21.15 -2.94 29.62
C ILE A 192 -20.94 -4.45 29.77
N ALA A 193 -22.05 -5.18 29.87
CA ALA A 193 -22.08 -6.64 29.81
C ALA A 193 -22.24 -7.11 28.36
N THR A 194 -21.51 -8.14 27.97
CA THR A 194 -21.50 -8.66 26.59
C THR A 194 -21.18 -10.14 26.64
N LEU A 195 -21.67 -10.91 25.67
CA LEU A 195 -21.31 -12.32 25.58
C LEU A 195 -19.81 -12.47 25.27
N THR A 196 -19.17 -13.45 25.90
CA THR A 196 -17.74 -13.74 25.70
C THR A 196 -17.42 -14.01 24.23
N SER A 197 -18.38 -14.57 23.46
CA SER A 197 -18.28 -14.80 22.01
C SER A 197 -18.23 -13.53 21.16
N PHE A 198 -18.75 -12.40 21.65
CA PHE A 198 -18.74 -11.11 20.96
C PHE A 198 -17.57 -10.20 21.37
N CYS A 199 -16.68 -10.69 22.24
CA CYS A 199 -15.50 -9.93 22.65
C CYS A 199 -14.49 -9.82 21.51
N ASN A 200 -13.88 -8.65 21.37
CA ASN A 200 -12.77 -8.45 20.44
C ASN A 200 -11.53 -9.19 20.94
N THR A 201 -10.77 -9.81 20.04
CA THR A 201 -9.47 -10.40 20.40
C THR A 201 -8.36 -9.37 20.22
N LYS A 202 -7.69 -8.99 21.29
CA LYS A 202 -6.46 -8.21 21.23
C LYS A 202 -5.24 -9.11 21.15
N MET A 203 -4.32 -8.74 20.27
CA MET A 203 -3.04 -9.38 20.10
C MET A 203 -1.94 -8.36 20.32
N VAL A 204 -1.02 -8.66 21.23
CA VAL A 204 0.20 -7.89 21.46
C VAL A 204 1.38 -8.83 21.32
N ALA A 205 2.26 -8.54 20.36
CA ALA A 205 3.47 -9.30 20.13
C ALA A 205 4.68 -8.50 20.58
N GLN A 206 5.52 -9.12 21.42
CA GLN A 206 6.86 -8.63 21.69
C GLN A 206 7.84 -9.40 20.80
N ILE A 207 8.54 -8.67 19.96
CA ILE A 207 9.49 -9.20 18.98
C ILE A 207 10.87 -8.76 19.41
N ILE A 208 11.71 -9.72 19.78
CA ILE A 208 13.11 -9.48 20.10
C ILE A 208 13.92 -9.76 18.85
N VAL A 209 14.69 -8.77 18.44
CA VAL A 209 15.50 -8.81 17.23
C VAL A 209 16.95 -8.55 17.58
N LYS A 210 17.86 -9.19 16.84
CA LYS A 210 19.29 -8.92 16.91
C LYS A 210 19.71 -8.18 15.65
N THR A 211 20.27 -7.00 15.81
CA THR A 211 20.78 -6.18 14.73
C THR A 211 22.14 -6.70 14.25
N THR A 212 22.62 -6.18 13.12
CA THR A 212 23.95 -6.49 12.59
C THR A 212 25.07 -6.08 13.54
N THR A 213 24.83 -5.12 14.46
CA THR A 213 25.76 -4.69 15.51
C THR A 213 25.78 -5.63 16.72
N GLN A 214 25.02 -6.74 16.69
CA GLN A 214 24.81 -7.69 17.78
C GLN A 214 24.03 -7.20 19.00
N GLU A 215 23.49 -5.98 18.97
CA GLU A 215 22.60 -5.49 20.02
C GLU A 215 21.19 -6.10 19.85
N SER A 216 20.50 -6.29 20.96
CA SER A 216 19.15 -6.86 20.99
C SER A 216 18.12 -5.78 21.28
N ASP A 217 17.20 -5.56 20.34
CA ASP A 217 16.11 -4.60 20.46
C ASP A 217 14.77 -5.34 20.64
N THR A 218 13.84 -4.71 21.37
CA THR A 218 12.48 -5.26 21.56
C THR A 218 11.46 -4.33 20.92
N TYR A 219 10.70 -4.87 19.96
CA TYR A 219 9.61 -4.20 19.28
C TYR A 219 8.27 -4.71 19.78
N THR A 220 7.27 -3.82 19.89
CA THR A 220 5.90 -4.21 20.22
C THR A 220 5.01 -4.00 19.00
N CYS A 221 4.35 -5.07 18.56
CA CYS A 221 3.38 -5.06 17.46
C CYS A 221 1.98 -5.33 18.01
N PHE A 222 0.98 -4.70 17.40
CA PHE A 222 -0.44 -4.89 17.72
C PHE A 222 -1.15 -5.65 16.57
N ASN A 223 -2.44 -5.96 16.73
CA ASN A 223 -3.25 -6.78 15.83
C ASN A 223 -2.87 -6.68 14.35
N ASP A 224 -2.98 -5.51 13.74
CA ASP A 224 -2.75 -5.30 12.30
C ASP A 224 -1.34 -5.74 11.85
N GLY A 225 -0.33 -5.40 12.65
CA GLY A 225 1.06 -5.76 12.38
C GLY A 225 1.30 -7.27 12.52
N ILE A 226 0.62 -7.92 13.48
CA ILE A 226 0.76 -9.37 13.72
C ILE A 226 0.01 -10.18 12.67
N GLU A 227 -1.21 -9.77 12.32
CA GLU A 227 -2.01 -10.43 11.28
C GLU A 227 -1.32 -10.35 9.92
N SER A 228 -0.75 -9.18 9.59
CA SER A 228 0.08 -9.05 8.39
C SER A 228 1.29 -9.98 8.43
N PHE A 229 2.01 -10.05 9.55
CA PHE A 229 3.15 -10.96 9.69
C PHE A 229 2.74 -12.45 9.56
N LEU A 230 1.73 -12.90 10.30
CA LEU A 230 1.29 -14.30 10.32
C LEU A 230 0.77 -14.80 8.97
N LYS A 231 0.20 -13.92 8.14
CA LYS A 231 -0.23 -14.28 6.78
C LYS A 231 0.94 -14.67 5.87
N ASN A 232 2.12 -14.08 6.08
CA ASN A 232 3.30 -14.25 5.22
C ASN A 232 4.27 -15.37 5.68
N VAL A 233 4.03 -16.04 6.83
CA VAL A 233 4.96 -17.05 7.43
C VAL A 233 4.45 -18.48 7.22
N LYS A 234 3.83 -18.77 6.07
CA LYS A 234 3.45 -20.15 5.69
C LYS A 234 4.54 -20.85 4.88
#